data_AF-A0A7Y2V9D1-F1
#
_entry.id   AF-A0A7Y2V9D1-F1
#
_cell.length_a   1.000
_cell.length_b   1.000
_cell.length_c   1.000
_cell.angle_alpha   90.00
_cell.angle_beta   90.00
_cell.angle_gamma   90.00
#
_symmetry.space_group_name_H-M   'P 1'
#
loop_
_entity.id
_entity.type
_entity.pdbx_description
1 polymer ?
#
loop_
_entity_poly.entity_id
_entity_poly.type
_entity_poly.pdbx_seq_one_letter_code
_entity_poly.pdbx_strand_id
1 'polypeptide(L)'
;MSYRKYPVQKELETFIECYFSWESDGPIKLDIESPPNACEAIVYNYGSPYRISNQKYDDLEVPSCFINGQSIQNYTLHFDGNIGIIGVALRPGALYKLFEIPMFSLTDERLDFKEVSP
;
A
#
# COMPACT_ATOMS: atom_id res chain seq x y z
N MET A 1 -14.20 5.94 -10.83
CA MET A 1 -12.92 5.79 -10.08
C MET A 1 -12.60 7.11 -9.40
N SER A 2 -12.46 7.09 -8.07
CA SER A 2 -12.12 8.27 -7.27
C SER A 2 -10.91 7.95 -6.40
N TYR A 3 -9.81 8.67 -6.59
CA TYR A 3 -8.63 8.62 -5.73
C TYR A 3 -8.52 9.94 -4.97
N ARG A 4 -8.47 9.90 -3.64
CA ARG A 4 -8.44 11.09 -2.78
C ARG A 4 -7.35 10.96 -1.74
N LYS A 5 -6.65 12.07 -1.48
CA LYS A 5 -5.70 12.21 -0.37
C LYS A 5 -6.28 13.15 0.66
N TYR A 6 -6.08 12.83 1.93
CA TYR A 6 -6.51 13.63 3.06
C TYR A 6 -5.29 14.06 3.87
N PRO A 7 -5.23 15.34 4.32
CA PRO A 7 -4.14 15.81 5.15
C PRO A 7 -4.17 15.12 6.53
N VAL A 8 -3.01 15.09 7.16
CA VAL A 8 -2.84 14.57 8.52
C VAL A 8 -2.85 15.70 9.53
N GLN A 9 -3.13 15.38 10.79
CA GLN A 9 -2.94 16.32 11.89
C GLN A 9 -1.45 16.55 12.12
N LYS A 10 -1.10 17.74 12.60
CA LYS A 10 0.29 18.21 12.73
C LYS A 10 1.15 17.26 13.57
N GLU A 11 0.56 16.65 14.59
CA GLU A 11 1.19 15.71 15.51
C GLU A 11 1.65 14.43 14.81
N LEU A 12 1.00 14.05 13.70
CA LEU A 12 1.27 12.83 12.94
C LEU A 12 2.15 13.08 11.71
N GLU A 13 2.38 14.34 11.32
CA GLU A 13 3.17 14.71 10.13
C GLU A 13 4.59 14.15 10.16
N THR A 14 5.15 13.84 11.34
CA THR A 14 6.50 13.25 11.44
C THR A 14 6.55 11.82 10.90
N PHE A 15 5.41 11.10 10.91
CA PHE A 15 5.32 9.68 10.55
C PHE A 15 4.44 9.43 9.33
N ILE A 16 3.41 10.25 9.13
CA ILE A 16 2.40 10.06 8.10
C ILE A 16 2.50 11.20 7.08
N GLU A 17 2.55 10.86 5.80
CA GLU A 17 2.49 11.80 4.70
C GLU A 17 1.03 12.21 4.40
N CYS A 18 0.14 11.23 4.26
CA CYS A 18 -1.28 11.46 4.07
C CYS A 18 -2.10 10.19 4.36
N TYR A 19 -3.41 10.36 4.54
CA TYR A 19 -4.37 9.28 4.35
C TYR A 19 -4.83 9.28 2.89
N PHE A 20 -5.22 8.13 2.36
CA PHE A 20 -5.80 8.05 1.04
C PHE A 20 -6.98 7.08 0.97
N SER A 21 -7.89 7.35 0.04
CA SER A 21 -8.93 6.41 -0.37
C SER A 21 -8.93 6.26 -1.88
N TRP A 22 -9.25 5.06 -2.34
CA TRP A 22 -9.40 4.73 -3.74
C TRP A 22 -10.59 3.81 -3.94
N GLU A 23 -11.56 4.27 -4.73
CA GLU A 23 -12.84 3.61 -4.90
C GLU A 23 -13.27 3.58 -6.37
N SER A 24 -13.98 2.53 -6.77
CA SER A 24 -14.69 2.46 -8.06
C SER A 24 -16.21 2.41 -7.87
N ASP A 25 -16.95 2.97 -8.80
CA ASP A 25 -18.42 3.01 -8.79
C ASP A 25 -19.06 1.67 -9.23
N GLY A 26 -18.22 0.65 -9.48
CA GLY A 26 -18.60 -0.68 -9.94
C GLY A 26 -17.37 -1.50 -10.34
N PRO A 27 -17.57 -2.75 -10.82
CA PRO A 27 -16.47 -3.64 -11.17
C PRO A 27 -15.69 -3.11 -12.36
N ILE A 28 -14.36 -3.16 -12.27
CA ILE A 28 -13.45 -2.77 -13.34
C ILE A 28 -12.38 -3.83 -13.56
N LYS A 29 -11.85 -3.89 -14.77
CA LYS A 29 -10.64 -4.65 -15.09
C LYS A 29 -9.58 -3.68 -15.59
N LEU A 30 -8.50 -3.53 -14.84
CA LEU A 30 -7.52 -2.48 -15.08
C LEU A 30 -6.15 -2.85 -14.51
N ASP A 31 -5.12 -2.60 -15.31
CA ASP A 31 -3.73 -2.64 -14.88
C ASP A 31 -3.22 -1.22 -14.68
N ILE A 32 -2.56 -0.98 -13.54
CA ILE A 32 -1.97 0.32 -13.19
C ILE A 32 -0.51 0.13 -12.84
N GLU A 33 0.36 0.74 -13.63
CA GLU A 33 1.77 0.83 -13.33
C GLU A 33 2.02 1.91 -12.26
N SER A 34 2.73 1.54 -11.21
CA SER A 34 3.18 2.44 -10.17
C SER A 34 4.68 2.65 -10.29
N PRO A 35 5.17 3.90 -10.22
CA PRO A 35 6.60 4.19 -10.20
C PRO A 35 7.24 3.75 -8.87
N PRO A 36 8.58 3.69 -8.83
CA PRO A 36 9.32 3.42 -7.61
C PRO A 36 9.06 4.54 -6.60
N ASN A 37 8.94 4.19 -5.34
CA ASN A 37 8.74 5.16 -4.28
C ASN A 37 9.37 4.65 -2.97
N ALA A 38 9.98 5.56 -2.21
CA ALA A 38 10.56 5.25 -0.91
C ALA A 38 9.53 5.27 0.23
N CYS A 39 8.23 5.35 -0.10
CA CYS A 39 7.18 5.47 0.90
C CYS A 39 6.72 4.08 1.33
N GLU A 40 6.52 3.93 2.63
CA GLU A 40 5.85 2.77 3.21
C GLU A 40 4.36 3.08 3.30
N ALA A 41 3.50 2.07 3.35
CA ALA A 41 2.08 2.30 3.58
C ALA A 41 1.44 1.18 4.38
N ILE A 42 0.44 1.53 5.18
CA ILE A 42 -0.51 0.55 5.75
C ILE A 42 -1.78 0.66 4.92
N VAL A 43 -2.22 -0.46 4.37
CA VAL A 43 -3.31 -0.51 3.39
C VAL A 43 -4.36 -1.51 3.83
N TYR A 44 -5.62 -1.10 3.74
CA TYR A 44 -6.78 -1.95 3.93
C TYR A 44 -7.62 -1.97 2.65
N ASN A 45 -7.72 -3.16 2.06
CA ASN A 45 -8.58 -3.48 0.93
C ASN A 45 -9.89 -4.08 1.44
N TYR A 46 -10.99 -3.36 1.22
CA TYR A 46 -12.36 -3.78 1.49
C TYR A 46 -13.18 -4.01 0.20
N GLY A 47 -12.54 -3.89 -0.96
CA GLY A 47 -13.11 -4.25 -2.26
C GLY A 47 -12.83 -5.70 -2.64
N SER A 48 -12.73 -5.95 -3.94
CA SER A 48 -12.26 -7.23 -4.48
C SER A 48 -10.76 -7.42 -4.19
N PRO A 49 -10.30 -8.65 -3.92
CA PRO A 49 -8.87 -8.97 -3.92
C PRO A 49 -8.23 -8.52 -5.24
N TYR A 50 -7.02 -8.03 -5.17
CA TYR A 50 -6.26 -7.63 -6.35
C TYR A 50 -4.85 -8.18 -6.27
N ARG A 51 -4.17 -8.20 -7.40
CA ARG A 51 -2.86 -8.85 -7.54
C ARG A 51 -1.81 -7.84 -7.96
N ILE A 52 -0.54 -8.17 -7.78
CA ILE A 52 0.56 -7.36 -8.26
C ILE A 52 1.60 -8.17 -9.01
N SER A 53 2.27 -7.49 -9.93
CA SER A 53 3.52 -7.95 -10.51
C SER A 53 4.64 -6.94 -10.23
N ASN A 54 5.81 -7.43 -9.86
CA ASN A 54 7.05 -6.68 -9.69
C ASN A 54 8.24 -7.61 -10.02
N GLN A 55 9.47 -7.21 -9.72
CA GLN A 55 10.62 -8.09 -9.99
C GLN A 55 10.69 -9.36 -9.14
N LYS A 56 10.04 -9.36 -7.97
CA LYS A 56 10.03 -10.50 -7.04
C LYS A 56 8.86 -11.44 -7.30
N TYR A 57 7.74 -10.91 -7.78
CA TYR A 57 6.48 -11.60 -7.94
C TYR A 57 5.91 -11.36 -9.33
N ASP A 58 5.62 -12.42 -10.06
CA ASP A 58 4.93 -12.30 -11.35
C ASP A 58 3.43 -12.02 -11.17
N ASP A 59 2.83 -12.50 -10.07
CA ASP A 59 1.38 -12.40 -9.84
C ASP A 59 1.01 -12.71 -8.37
N LEU A 60 1.35 -11.80 -7.44
CA LEU A 60 1.07 -11.94 -6.01
C LEU A 60 -0.31 -11.37 -5.67
N GLU A 61 -1.20 -12.19 -5.12
CA GLU A 61 -2.40 -11.70 -4.45
C GLU A 61 -2.04 -11.05 -3.12
N VAL A 62 -2.63 -9.88 -2.88
CA VAL A 62 -2.26 -9.08 -1.71
C VAL A 62 -3.23 -9.34 -0.56
N PRO A 63 -2.77 -9.31 0.70
CA PRO A 63 -3.66 -9.46 1.83
C PRO A 63 -4.73 -8.35 1.87
N SER A 64 -5.83 -8.59 2.58
CA SER A 64 -6.86 -7.57 2.79
C SER A 64 -6.38 -6.42 3.68
N CYS A 65 -5.43 -6.68 4.59
CA CYS A 65 -4.77 -5.66 5.40
C CYS A 65 -3.27 -5.94 5.35
N PHE A 66 -2.47 -5.00 4.85
CA PHE A 66 -1.04 -5.23 4.67
C PHE A 66 -0.21 -3.97 4.84
N ILE A 67 1.06 -4.20 5.12
CA ILE A 67 2.11 -3.20 5.01
C ILE A 67 2.76 -3.33 3.64
N ASN A 68 2.78 -2.23 2.89
CA ASN A 68 3.59 -2.07 1.71
C ASN A 68 4.92 -1.42 2.10
N GLY A 69 6.04 -2.05 1.76
CA GLY A 69 7.33 -1.40 1.92
C GLY A 69 7.69 -0.49 0.74
N GLN A 70 8.91 0.03 0.78
CA GLN A 70 9.46 0.80 -0.34
C GLN A 70 9.49 -0.03 -1.63
N SER A 71 9.27 0.62 -2.76
CA SER A 71 9.42 0.02 -4.09
C SER A 71 10.63 0.65 -4.77
N ILE A 72 11.63 -0.17 -5.10
CA ILE A 72 12.84 0.31 -5.80
C ILE A 72 12.68 0.27 -7.32
N GLN A 73 11.60 -0.34 -7.81
CA GLN A 73 11.28 -0.48 -9.22
C GLN A 73 9.80 -0.26 -9.48
N ASN A 74 9.45 -0.17 -10.77
CA ASN A 74 8.06 -0.15 -11.19
C ASN A 74 7.41 -1.48 -10.84
N TYR A 75 6.13 -1.41 -10.49
CA TYR A 75 5.29 -2.57 -10.27
C TYR A 75 3.90 -2.31 -10.83
N THR A 76 3.19 -3.36 -11.21
CA THR A 76 1.83 -3.26 -11.74
C THR A 76 0.83 -3.76 -10.72
N LEU A 77 -0.26 -3.02 -10.56
CA LEU A 77 -1.45 -3.42 -9.83
C LEU A 77 -2.46 -3.99 -10.82
N HIS A 78 -2.91 -5.22 -10.60
CA HIS A 78 -3.89 -5.92 -11.44
C HIS A 78 -5.23 -5.97 -10.71
N PHE A 79 -6.18 -5.14 -11.16
CA PHE A 79 -7.54 -5.10 -10.63
C PHE A 79 -8.50 -5.88 -11.53
N ASP A 80 -9.30 -6.76 -10.92
CA ASP A 80 -10.43 -7.43 -11.56
C ASP A 80 -11.60 -7.49 -10.54
N GLY A 81 -12.48 -6.50 -10.59
CA GLY A 81 -13.57 -6.34 -9.64
C GLY A 81 -13.71 -4.92 -9.10
N ASN A 82 -14.30 -4.79 -7.91
CA ASN A 82 -14.51 -3.49 -7.27
C ASN A 82 -13.24 -3.02 -6.57
N ILE A 83 -12.83 -1.77 -6.80
CA ILE A 83 -11.78 -1.14 -6.00
C ILE A 83 -12.42 -0.53 -4.75
N GLY A 84 -11.93 -0.94 -3.59
CA GLY A 84 -12.25 -0.35 -2.29
C GLY A 84 -11.01 -0.40 -1.42
N ILE A 85 -10.22 0.66 -1.45
CA ILE A 85 -8.94 0.73 -0.75
C ILE A 85 -8.90 1.99 0.10
N ILE A 86 -8.50 1.85 1.35
CA ILE A 86 -8.04 2.95 2.18
C ILE A 86 -6.62 2.66 2.65
N GLY A 87 -5.87 3.71 2.94
CA GLY A 87 -4.55 3.51 3.51
C GLY A 87 -3.95 4.77 4.11
N VAL A 88 -2.83 4.52 4.77
CA VAL A 88 -1.99 5.51 5.42
C VAL A 88 -0.66 5.47 4.68
N ALA A 89 -0.33 6.53 3.94
CA ALA A 89 0.99 6.68 3.34
C ALA A 89 1.93 7.23 4.41
N LEU A 90 3.00 6.50 4.67
CA LEU A 90 3.97 6.79 5.71
C LEU A 90 5.20 7.49 5.13
N ARG A 91 5.82 8.35 5.94
CA ARG A 91 7.13 8.91 5.61
C ARG A 91 8.20 7.82 5.69
N PRO A 92 9.29 7.93 4.91
CA PRO A 92 10.39 6.96 4.96
C PRO A 92 10.90 6.72 6.39
N GLY A 93 10.99 5.45 6.79
CA GLY A 93 11.47 5.02 8.10
C GLY A 93 10.47 5.19 9.25
N ALA A 94 9.21 5.53 8.96
CA ALA A 94 8.18 5.61 9.98
C ALA A 94 7.88 4.23 10.59
N LEU A 95 7.87 3.16 9.78
CA LEU A 95 7.65 1.81 10.32
C LEU A 95 8.75 1.39 11.29
N TYR A 96 10.00 1.72 11.00
CA TYR A 96 11.10 1.46 11.93
C TYR A 96 10.91 2.20 13.26
N LYS A 97 10.50 3.47 13.22
CA LYS A 97 10.29 4.26 14.44
C LYS A 97 9.09 3.81 15.27
N LEU A 98 8.05 3.28 14.63
CA LEU A 98 6.79 2.89 15.29
C LEU A 98 6.77 1.41 15.72
N PHE A 99 7.42 0.53 14.95
CA PHE A 99 7.32 -0.93 15.10
C PHE A 99 8.68 -1.65 15.06
N GLU A 100 9.80 -0.92 15.00
CA GLU A 100 11.16 -1.47 14.87
C GLU A 100 11.39 -2.34 13.62
N ILE A 101 10.52 -2.23 12.61
CA ILE A 101 10.62 -2.98 11.35
C ILE A 101 11.63 -2.29 10.43
N PRO A 102 12.75 -2.94 10.05
CA PRO A 102 13.73 -2.32 9.16
C PRO A 102 13.17 -2.16 7.74
N MET A 103 13.22 -0.96 7.20
CA MET A 103 12.69 -0.63 5.85
C MET A 103 13.24 -1.53 4.74
N PHE A 104 14.51 -1.94 4.81
CA PHE A 104 15.11 -2.83 3.82
C PHE A 104 14.45 -4.21 3.77
N SER A 105 13.91 -4.70 4.89
CA SER A 105 13.26 -6.01 5.00
C SER A 105 11.90 -6.06 4.30
N LEU A 106 11.34 -4.89 3.97
CA LEU A 106 10.05 -4.75 3.28
C LEU A 106 10.21 -4.30 1.82
N THR A 107 11.44 -4.27 1.29
CA THR A 107 11.68 -3.80 -0.09
C THR A 107 10.95 -4.68 -1.10
N ASP A 108 10.07 -4.07 -1.90
CA ASP A 108 9.20 -4.75 -2.87
C ASP A 108 8.27 -5.82 -2.26
N GLU A 109 8.04 -5.76 -0.93
CA GLU A 109 7.17 -6.68 -0.18
C GLU A 109 5.78 -6.11 0.09
N ARG A 110 4.83 -7.05 0.26
CA ARG A 110 3.53 -6.79 0.88
C ARG A 110 3.30 -7.79 2.00
N LEU A 111 3.47 -7.32 3.23
CA LEU A 111 3.40 -8.15 4.42
C LEU A 111 2.01 -8.06 5.05
N ASP A 112 1.37 -9.19 5.32
CA ASP A 112 0.07 -9.19 6.02
C ASP A 112 0.23 -8.47 7.37
N PHE A 113 -0.66 -7.52 7.65
CA PHE A 113 -0.60 -6.73 8.88
C PHE A 113 -0.71 -7.62 10.13
N LYS A 114 -1.33 -8.79 10.04
CA LYS A 114 -1.42 -9.76 11.15
C LYS A 114 -0.07 -10.38 11.51
N GLU A 115 0.91 -10.38 10.61
CA GLU A 115 2.25 -10.93 10.88
C GLU A 115 3.12 -9.95 11.68
N VAL A 116 2.71 -8.70 11.78
CA VAL A 116 3.45 -7.59 12.42
C VAL A 116 2.71 -6.93 13.57
N SER A 117 1.39 -7.14 13.68
CA SER A 117 0.62 -6.72 14.84
C SER A 117 0.82 -7.73 15.98
N PRO A 118 1.11 -7.29 17.22
CA PRO A 118 1.15 -8.16 18.39
C PRO A 118 -0.21 -8.79 18.72
#